data_AF-A0A832HDL8-F1
#
_entry.id   AF-A0A832HDL8-F1
#
_cell.length_a   1.000
_cell.length_b   1.000
_cell.length_c   1.000
_cell.angle_alpha   90.00
_cell.angle_beta   90.00
_cell.angle_gamma   90.00
#
_symmetry.space_group_name_H-M   'P 1'
#
loop_
_entity.id
_entity.type
_entity.pdbx_description
1 polymer ?
#
loop_
_entity_poly.entity_id
_entity_poly.type
_entity_poly.pdbx_seq_one_letter_code
_entity_poly.pdbx_strand_id
1 'polypeptide(L)'
;MDHEQKTELKQNDLANWLQYGLPMFIRNYGSYLLLAIALAILGYQLWAMYERRQAAALQDAWTQLAEAASETADNPPAKLKAIINNFDNKAVQAQAFVKLGNFYLQSVIAGSPVDGYRGVKINKDDALEEAAKAFTRVINEFPEQTLAIKTARMGLASTEESRRNWDAAKKQYESLIQAGGLFGDEATTRLKRLEDIRTPVSFGPSTTPPATTRATTTTAPATQGK
;
A
#
# COMPACT_ATOMS: atom_id res chain seq x y z
N MET A 1 8.77 -59.55 42.38
CA MET A 1 8.17 -59.77 41.05
C MET A 1 8.70 -58.70 40.14
N ASP A 2 9.76 -59.08 39.44
CA ASP A 2 10.75 -58.19 38.87
C ASP A 2 10.27 -57.50 37.60
N HIS A 3 10.71 -56.25 37.46
CA HIS A 3 10.34 -55.37 36.36
C HIS A 3 10.92 -55.85 35.01
N GLU A 4 11.99 -56.66 35.05
CA GLU A 4 12.73 -57.13 33.87
C GLU A 4 11.98 -58.19 33.07
N GLN A 5 11.23 -59.09 33.73
CA GLN A 5 10.44 -60.12 33.02
C GLN A 5 9.24 -59.52 32.25
N LYS A 6 8.69 -58.38 32.72
CA LYS A 6 7.60 -57.69 32.02
C LYS A 6 8.08 -56.99 30.75
N THR A 7 9.35 -56.60 30.68
CA THR A 7 9.94 -56.00 29.49
C THR A 7 10.34 -57.03 28.43
N GLU A 8 10.82 -58.21 28.84
CA GLU A 8 11.13 -59.31 27.90
C GLU A 8 9.88 -59.83 27.17
N LEU A 9 8.76 -59.98 27.89
CA LEU A 9 7.49 -60.42 27.29
C LEU A 9 6.97 -59.43 26.23
N LYS A 10 7.11 -58.11 26.46
CA LYS A 10 6.67 -57.08 25.51
C LYS A 10 7.52 -57.00 24.25
N GLN A 11 8.84 -57.21 24.37
CA GLN A 11 9.72 -57.25 23.20
C GLN A 11 9.43 -58.46 22.32
N ASN A 12 9.10 -59.60 22.93
CA ASN A 12 8.84 -60.83 22.18
C ASN A 12 7.50 -60.79 21.43
N ASP A 13 6.47 -60.15 22.00
CA ASP A 13 5.18 -59.97 21.32
C ASP A 13 5.27 -59.05 20.10
N LEU A 14 6.04 -57.95 20.18
CA LEU A 14 6.24 -57.06 19.03
C LEU A 14 7.02 -57.79 17.92
N ALA A 15 8.06 -58.55 18.29
CA ALA A 15 8.88 -59.31 17.35
C ALA A 15 8.06 -60.40 16.64
N ASN A 16 7.28 -61.19 17.39
CA ASN A 16 6.39 -62.20 16.82
C ASN A 16 5.31 -61.59 15.94
N TRP A 17 4.72 -60.46 16.36
CA TRP A 17 3.74 -59.77 15.54
C TRP A 17 4.35 -59.21 14.25
N LEU A 18 5.55 -58.64 14.29
CA LEU A 18 6.26 -58.18 13.08
C LEU A 18 6.56 -59.35 12.14
N GLN A 19 7.00 -60.48 12.69
CA GLN A 19 7.45 -61.63 11.91
C GLN A 19 6.29 -62.42 11.27
N TYR A 20 5.16 -62.57 11.98
CA TYR A 20 4.04 -63.42 11.53
C TYR A 20 2.70 -62.68 11.37
N GLY A 21 2.43 -61.67 12.19
CA GLY A 21 1.19 -60.89 12.14
C GLY A 21 1.15 -59.89 10.99
N LEU A 22 2.26 -59.19 10.73
CA LEU A 22 2.37 -58.17 9.68
C LEU A 22 2.14 -58.73 8.26
N PRO A 23 2.73 -59.88 7.85
CA PRO A 23 2.47 -60.45 6.53
C PRO A 23 1.01 -60.86 6.34
N MET A 24 0.39 -61.45 7.37
CA MET A 24 -1.02 -61.85 7.31
C MET A 24 -1.94 -60.63 7.25
N PHE A 25 -1.62 -59.57 8.00
CA PHE A 25 -2.34 -58.30 7.95
C PHE A 25 -2.23 -57.63 6.59
N ILE A 26 -1.03 -57.54 6.01
CA ILE A 26 -0.83 -56.99 4.66
C ILE A 26 -1.58 -57.83 3.61
N ARG A 27 -1.63 -59.16 3.75
CA ARG A 27 -2.37 -60.00 2.80
C ARG A 27 -3.89 -59.75 2.83
N ASN A 28 -4.44 -59.48 4.02
CA ASN A 28 -5.88 -59.28 4.21
C ASN A 28 -6.32 -57.81 4.01
N TYR A 29 -5.48 -56.85 4.40
CA TYR A 29 -5.81 -55.42 4.41
C TYR A 29 -4.91 -54.57 3.51
N GLY A 30 -3.95 -55.17 2.79
CA GLY A 30 -2.98 -54.44 1.98
C GLY A 30 -3.61 -53.58 0.90
N SER A 31 -4.71 -54.03 0.28
CA SER A 31 -5.45 -53.23 -0.71
C SER A 31 -6.06 -51.97 -0.09
N TYR A 32 -6.67 -52.07 1.09
CA TYR A 32 -7.22 -50.93 1.82
C TYR A 32 -6.13 -50.00 2.33
N LEU A 33 -5.00 -50.53 2.79
CA LEU A 33 -3.85 -49.74 3.21
C LEU A 33 -3.25 -48.94 2.04
N LEU A 34 -3.06 -49.58 0.88
CA LEU A 34 -2.58 -48.91 -0.33
C LEU A 34 -3.56 -47.84 -0.80
N LEU A 35 -4.87 -48.11 -0.75
CA LEU A 35 -5.89 -47.12 -1.07
C LEU A 35 -5.83 -45.91 -0.12
N ALA A 36 -5.71 -46.14 1.18
CA ALA A 36 -5.60 -45.07 2.17
C ALA A 36 -4.34 -44.21 1.96
N ILE A 37 -3.20 -44.84 1.68
CA ILE A 37 -1.94 -44.14 1.37
C ILE A 37 -2.09 -43.34 0.06
N ALA A 38 -2.69 -43.93 -0.98
CA ALA A 38 -2.91 -43.24 -2.25
C ALA A 38 -3.80 -42.01 -2.08
N LEU A 39 -4.88 -42.11 -1.30
CA LEU A 39 -5.75 -40.98 -0.98
C LEU A 39 -5.02 -39.91 -0.15
N ALA A 40 -4.18 -40.30 0.80
CA ALA A 40 -3.37 -39.35 1.58
C ALA A 40 -2.38 -38.59 0.70
N ILE A 41 -1.70 -39.28 -0.22
CA ILE A 41 -0.78 -38.65 -1.19
C ILE A 41 -1.55 -37.71 -2.12
N LEU A 42 -2.70 -38.14 -2.64
CA LEU A 42 -3.53 -37.32 -3.52
C LEU A 42 -4.04 -36.07 -2.78
N GLY A 43 -4.50 -36.21 -1.55
CA GLY A 43 -4.91 -35.10 -0.69
C GLY A 43 -3.77 -34.11 -0.46
N TYR A 44 -2.57 -34.60 -0.13
CA TYR A 44 -1.38 -33.76 0.02
C TYR A 44 -1.00 -33.05 -1.28
N GLN A 45 -1.06 -33.72 -2.43
CA GLN A 45 -0.76 -33.10 -3.72
C GLN A 45 -1.75 -31.99 -4.07
N LEU A 46 -3.05 -32.22 -3.86
CA LEU A 46 -4.07 -31.19 -4.10
C LEU A 46 -3.88 -29.99 -3.18
N TRP A 47 -3.58 -30.22 -1.90
CA TRP A 47 -3.30 -29.17 -0.94
C TRP A 47 -2.03 -28.37 -1.32
N ALA A 48 -0.93 -29.06 -1.62
CA ALA A 48 0.31 -28.41 -2.04
C ALA A 48 0.14 -27.63 -3.36
N MET A 49 -0.68 -28.13 -4.29
CA MET A 49 -1.02 -27.41 -5.52
C MET A 49 -1.85 -26.16 -5.23
N TYR A 50 -2.80 -26.26 -4.30
CA TYR A 50 -3.63 -25.13 -3.86
C TYR A 50 -2.79 -24.04 -3.21
N GLU A 51 -1.90 -24.38 -2.28
CA GLU A 51 -0.98 -23.42 -1.65
C GLU A 51 -0.06 -22.73 -2.68
N ARG A 52 0.52 -23.50 -3.60
CA ARG A 52 1.35 -22.94 -4.68
C ARG A 52 0.57 -21.97 -5.56
N ARG A 53 -0.69 -22.29 -5.88
CA ARG A 53 -1.57 -21.39 -6.65
C ARG A 53 -1.89 -20.11 -5.89
N GLN A 54 -2.18 -20.20 -4.59
CA GLN A 54 -2.41 -19.01 -3.76
C GLN A 54 -1.16 -18.13 -3.68
N ALA A 55 0.01 -18.72 -3.45
CA ALA A 55 1.28 -17.99 -3.40
C ALA A 55 1.60 -17.31 -4.74
N ALA A 56 1.41 -18.02 -5.85
CA ALA A 56 1.61 -17.47 -7.19
C ALA A 56 0.61 -16.35 -7.51
N ALA A 57 -0.66 -16.52 -7.16
CA ALA A 57 -1.70 -15.49 -7.35
C ALA A 57 -1.40 -14.22 -6.52
N LEU A 58 -0.89 -14.39 -5.30
CA LEU A 58 -0.46 -13.26 -4.47
C LEU A 58 0.71 -12.51 -5.11
N GLN A 59 1.73 -13.24 -5.59
CA GLN A 59 2.88 -12.64 -6.25
C GLN A 59 2.48 -11.91 -7.54
N ASP A 60 1.57 -12.48 -8.32
CA ASP A 60 1.00 -11.84 -9.50
C ASP A 60 0.24 -10.55 -9.13
N ALA A 61 -0.60 -10.59 -8.10
CA ALA A 61 -1.32 -9.42 -7.60
C ALA A 61 -0.39 -8.26 -7.22
N TRP A 62 0.72 -8.54 -6.53
CA TRP A 62 1.73 -7.53 -6.18
C TRP A 62 2.47 -7.00 -7.41
N THR A 63 2.72 -7.86 -8.40
CA THR A 63 3.38 -7.48 -9.66
C THR A 63 2.48 -6.53 -10.46
N GLN A 64 1.20 -6.87 -10.61
CA GLN A 64 0.22 -6.02 -11.28
C GLN A 64 0.03 -4.69 -10.54
N LEU A 65 0.04 -4.69 -9.21
CA LEU A 65 -0.01 -3.47 -8.42
C LEU A 65 1.20 -2.57 -8.69
N ALA A 66 2.40 -3.14 -8.69
CA ALA A 66 3.62 -2.39 -8.96
C ALA A 66 3.62 -1.78 -10.37
N GLU A 67 3.17 -2.55 -11.36
CA GLU A 67 3.03 -2.07 -12.74
C GLU A 67 1.97 -0.95 -12.83
N ALA A 68 0.80 -1.14 -12.24
CA ALA A 68 -0.28 -0.16 -12.24
C ALA A 68 0.10 1.16 -11.53
N ALA A 69 0.92 1.07 -10.48
CA ALA A 69 1.40 2.22 -9.72
C ALA A 69 2.65 2.88 -10.34
N SER A 70 3.22 2.31 -11.41
CA SER A 70 4.44 2.82 -12.03
C SER A 70 4.24 4.19 -12.68
N GLU A 71 5.34 4.93 -12.83
CA GLU A 71 5.30 6.25 -13.44
C GLU A 71 5.06 6.25 -14.96
N THR A 72 5.18 5.10 -15.58
CA THR A 72 4.99 4.90 -17.02
C THR A 72 3.66 4.25 -17.36
N ALA A 73 2.84 3.89 -16.36
CA ALA A 73 1.56 3.27 -16.59
C ALA A 73 0.57 4.22 -17.28
N ASP A 74 -0.04 3.72 -18.36
CA ASP A 74 -1.20 4.30 -18.99
C ASP A 74 -2.44 4.15 -18.10
N ASN A 75 -3.14 5.27 -17.88
CA ASN A 75 -4.34 5.38 -17.02
C ASN A 75 -4.23 4.63 -15.66
N PRO A 76 -3.31 5.04 -14.77
CA PRO A 76 -3.10 4.38 -13.48
C PRO A 76 -4.38 4.23 -12.62
N PRO A 77 -5.29 5.22 -12.53
CA PRO A 77 -6.51 5.09 -11.74
C PRO A 77 -7.38 3.91 -12.17
N ALA A 78 -7.55 3.69 -13.47
CA ALA A 78 -8.36 2.59 -13.98
C ALA A 78 -7.73 1.23 -13.64
N LYS A 79 -6.41 1.10 -13.82
CA LYS A 79 -5.69 -0.13 -13.46
C LYS A 79 -5.75 -0.42 -11.95
N LEU A 80 -5.56 0.59 -11.11
CA LEU A 80 -5.66 0.45 -9.66
C LEU A 80 -7.08 0.06 -9.22
N LYS A 81 -8.13 0.66 -9.81
CA LYS A 81 -9.53 0.28 -9.58
C LYS A 81 -9.81 -1.16 -10.00
N ALA A 82 -9.25 -1.61 -11.13
CA ALA A 82 -9.37 -3.01 -11.56
C ALA A 82 -8.74 -3.97 -10.55
N ILE A 83 -7.55 -3.65 -10.03
CA ILE A 83 -6.88 -4.45 -8.99
C ILE A 83 -7.73 -4.54 -7.72
N ILE A 84 -8.28 -3.41 -7.27
CA ILE A 84 -9.18 -3.36 -6.10
C ILE A 84 -10.37 -4.32 -6.28
N ASN A 85 -10.95 -4.37 -7.47
CA ASN A 85 -12.16 -5.16 -7.74
C ASN A 85 -11.86 -6.65 -8.03
N ASN A 86 -10.66 -6.97 -8.52
CA ASN A 86 -10.35 -8.32 -9.02
C ASN A 86 -9.58 -9.20 -8.03
N PHE A 87 -8.93 -8.61 -7.02
CA PHE A 87 -8.13 -9.36 -6.05
C PHE A 87 -8.79 -9.33 -4.67
N ASP A 88 -9.02 -10.51 -4.09
CA ASP A 88 -9.57 -10.67 -2.74
C ASP A 88 -8.54 -10.44 -1.61
N ASN A 89 -7.26 -10.27 -1.97
CA ASN A 89 -6.23 -10.07 -0.97
C ASN A 89 -6.32 -8.66 -0.36
N LYS A 90 -6.73 -8.61 0.92
CA LYS A 90 -6.90 -7.36 1.68
C LYS A 90 -5.65 -6.47 1.71
N ALA A 91 -4.44 -7.04 1.76
CA ALA A 91 -3.21 -6.25 1.80
C ALA A 91 -2.94 -5.57 0.45
N VAL A 92 -3.16 -6.29 -0.66
CA VAL A 92 -3.06 -5.74 -2.02
C VAL A 92 -4.12 -4.66 -2.24
N GLN A 93 -5.38 -4.92 -1.86
CA GLN A 93 -6.47 -3.95 -1.97
C GLN A 93 -6.18 -2.66 -1.17
N ALA A 94 -5.75 -2.79 0.09
CA ALA A 94 -5.40 -1.64 0.93
C ALA A 94 -4.29 -0.80 0.29
N GLN A 95 -3.25 -1.43 -0.23
CA GLN A 95 -2.17 -0.71 -0.92
C GLN A 95 -2.64 -0.09 -2.24
N ALA A 96 -3.50 -0.77 -2.99
CA ALA A 96 -4.09 -0.21 -4.21
C ALA A 96 -4.90 1.06 -3.91
N PHE A 97 -5.71 1.07 -2.84
CA PHE A 97 -6.41 2.28 -2.39
C PHE A 97 -5.46 3.40 -1.95
N VAL A 98 -4.39 3.08 -1.21
CA VAL A 98 -3.37 4.08 -0.84
C VAL A 98 -2.74 4.69 -2.08
N LYS A 99 -2.33 3.87 -3.05
CA LYS A 99 -1.73 4.34 -4.31
C LYS A 99 -2.72 5.16 -5.13
N LEU A 100 -3.99 4.75 -5.16
CA LEU A 100 -5.06 5.50 -5.84
C LEU A 100 -5.27 6.87 -5.20
N GLY A 101 -5.33 6.95 -3.88
CA GLY A 101 -5.45 8.23 -3.17
C GLY A 101 -4.25 9.14 -3.41
N ASN A 102 -3.04 8.58 -3.35
CA ASN A 102 -1.81 9.31 -3.64
C ASN A 102 -1.75 9.84 -5.08
N PHE A 103 -2.24 9.06 -6.06
CA PHE A 103 -2.31 9.50 -7.45
C PHE A 103 -3.14 10.79 -7.58
N TYR A 104 -4.34 10.81 -6.99
CA TYR A 104 -5.22 11.96 -7.06
C TYR A 104 -4.69 13.16 -6.24
N LEU A 105 -4.04 12.91 -5.10
CA LEU A 105 -3.40 13.99 -4.35
C LEU A 105 -2.23 14.60 -5.15
N GLN A 106 -1.41 13.76 -5.77
CA GLN A 106 -0.26 14.19 -6.55
C GLN A 106 -0.69 14.98 -7.80
N SER A 107 -1.79 14.61 -8.45
CA SER A 107 -2.31 15.34 -9.60
C SER A 107 -2.70 16.78 -9.26
N VAL A 108 -3.15 17.02 -8.03
CA VAL A 108 -3.46 18.36 -7.50
C VAL A 108 -2.18 19.15 -7.22
N ILE A 109 -1.20 18.53 -6.56
CA ILE A 109 0.07 19.19 -6.18
C ILE A 109 0.88 19.58 -7.43
N ALA A 110 0.91 18.72 -8.44
CA ALA A 110 1.62 18.97 -9.70
C ALA A 110 1.00 20.12 -10.53
N GLY A 111 -0.10 20.72 -10.09
CA GLY A 111 -0.62 21.97 -10.65
C GLY A 111 -1.06 21.87 -12.11
N SER A 112 -1.42 20.69 -12.60
CA SER A 112 -1.84 20.49 -13.99
C SER A 112 -3.36 20.62 -14.14
N PRO A 113 -3.88 21.68 -14.78
CA PRO A 113 -5.19 21.62 -15.40
C PRO A 113 -5.10 21.48 -16.93
N VAL A 114 -6.18 20.89 -17.47
CA VAL A 114 -6.66 20.83 -18.87
C VAL A 114 -6.28 19.63 -19.74
N ASP A 115 -5.06 19.07 -19.76
CA ASP A 115 -4.78 17.84 -20.57
C ASP A 115 -4.47 16.57 -19.78
N GLY A 116 -4.53 16.67 -18.44
CA GLY A 116 -4.57 15.53 -17.54
C GLY A 116 -3.20 14.99 -17.16
N TYR A 117 -3.08 14.53 -15.91
CA TYR A 117 -1.91 13.76 -15.49
C TYR A 117 -1.94 12.43 -16.26
N ARG A 118 -1.06 12.29 -17.25
CA ARG A 118 -1.04 11.17 -18.22
C ARG A 118 -2.36 11.00 -18.98
N GLY A 119 -2.96 12.10 -19.44
CA GLY A 119 -4.17 12.08 -20.28
C GLY A 119 -5.50 11.98 -19.53
N VAL A 120 -5.49 11.93 -18.18
CA VAL A 120 -6.71 11.91 -17.37
C VAL A 120 -7.04 13.32 -16.89
N LYS A 121 -8.04 13.97 -17.50
CA LYS A 121 -8.52 15.31 -17.09
C LYS A 121 -9.32 15.17 -15.80
N ILE A 122 -8.82 15.72 -14.69
CA ILE A 122 -9.49 15.68 -13.38
C ILE A 122 -9.50 17.09 -12.80
N ASN A 123 -10.66 17.55 -12.35
CA ASN A 123 -10.78 18.78 -11.60
C ASN A 123 -10.08 18.64 -10.23
N LYS A 124 -9.47 19.71 -9.74
CA LYS A 124 -8.83 19.74 -8.42
C LYS A 124 -9.75 19.21 -7.31
N ASP A 125 -10.98 19.72 -7.25
CA ASP A 125 -11.89 19.38 -6.16
C ASP A 125 -12.32 17.91 -6.22
N ASP A 126 -12.62 17.41 -7.43
CA ASP A 126 -12.94 16.01 -7.69
C ASP A 126 -11.76 15.09 -7.35
N ALA A 127 -10.53 15.50 -7.69
CA ALA A 127 -9.32 14.74 -7.35
C ALA A 127 -9.15 14.65 -5.82
N LEU A 128 -9.29 15.76 -5.10
CA LEU A 128 -9.21 15.76 -3.64
C LEU A 128 -10.34 14.91 -3.01
N GLU A 129 -11.53 14.88 -3.62
CA GLU A 129 -12.62 14.02 -3.19
C GLU A 129 -12.34 12.54 -3.39
N GLU A 130 -11.87 12.15 -4.57
CA GLU A 130 -11.49 10.78 -4.85
C GLU A 130 -10.31 10.33 -3.98
N ALA A 131 -9.35 11.23 -3.71
CA ALA A 131 -8.26 10.98 -2.77
C ALA A 131 -8.78 10.70 -1.35
N ALA A 132 -9.63 11.59 -0.83
CA ALA A 132 -10.22 11.44 0.50
C ALA A 132 -11.05 10.15 0.63
N LYS A 133 -11.85 9.82 -0.40
CA LYS A 133 -12.61 8.55 -0.45
C LYS A 133 -11.68 7.35 -0.40
N ALA A 134 -10.64 7.31 -1.23
CA ALA A 134 -9.72 6.19 -1.28
C ALA A 134 -9.02 5.97 0.07
N PHE A 135 -8.47 7.02 0.69
CA PHE A 135 -7.84 6.91 2.00
C PHE A 135 -8.82 6.53 3.11
N THR A 136 -10.03 7.06 3.08
CA THR A 136 -11.07 6.72 4.05
C THR A 136 -11.45 5.25 3.97
N ARG A 137 -11.55 4.68 2.76
CA ARG A 137 -11.77 3.24 2.58
C ARG A 137 -10.66 2.40 3.19
N VAL A 138 -9.39 2.80 3.05
CA VAL A 138 -8.26 2.11 3.72
C VAL A 138 -8.47 2.05 5.23
N ILE A 139 -8.83 3.18 5.85
CA ILE A 139 -9.00 3.30 7.30
C ILE A 139 -10.17 2.44 7.80
N ASN A 140 -11.28 2.40 7.05
CA ASN A 140 -12.51 1.77 7.50
C ASN A 140 -12.60 0.28 7.16
N GLU A 141 -12.12 -0.12 5.98
CA GLU A 141 -12.31 -1.48 5.44
C GLU A 141 -11.11 -2.40 5.72
N PHE A 142 -9.94 -1.82 6.03
CA PHE A 142 -8.70 -2.58 6.21
C PHE A 142 -8.04 -2.32 7.58
N PRO A 143 -8.77 -2.47 8.71
CA PRO A 143 -8.26 -2.14 10.05
C PRO A 143 -7.05 -2.97 10.50
N GLU A 144 -6.82 -4.13 9.90
CA GLU A 144 -5.68 -5.01 10.17
C GLU A 144 -4.39 -4.53 9.46
N GLN A 145 -4.51 -3.68 8.44
CA GLN A 145 -3.40 -3.21 7.62
C GLN A 145 -2.77 -1.95 8.22
N THR A 146 -2.18 -2.07 9.41
CA THR A 146 -1.67 -0.95 10.21
C THR A 146 -0.81 0.03 9.42
N LEU A 147 0.12 -0.46 8.58
CA LEU A 147 0.98 0.41 7.76
C LEU A 147 0.18 1.18 6.69
N ALA A 148 -0.78 0.52 6.05
CA ALA A 148 -1.65 1.15 5.06
C ALA A 148 -2.55 2.21 5.72
N ILE A 149 -3.08 1.95 6.91
CA ILE A 149 -3.87 2.91 7.69
C ILE A 149 -3.04 4.14 8.03
N LYS A 150 -1.83 3.96 8.56
CA LYS A 150 -0.95 5.09 8.91
C LYS A 150 -0.64 5.94 7.68
N THR A 151 -0.31 5.29 6.56
CA THR A 151 -0.09 5.98 5.27
C THR A 151 -1.35 6.71 4.79
N ALA A 152 -2.52 6.06 4.88
CA ALA A 152 -3.79 6.64 4.46
C ALA A 152 -4.19 7.85 5.33
N ARG A 153 -3.95 7.81 6.64
CA ARG A 153 -4.16 8.97 7.52
C ARG A 153 -3.26 10.14 7.14
N MET A 154 -1.99 9.88 6.81
CA MET A 154 -1.06 10.91 6.34
C MET A 154 -1.53 11.53 5.02
N GLY A 155 -1.98 10.70 4.08
CA GLY A 155 -2.55 11.14 2.81
C GLY A 155 -3.85 11.92 2.98
N LEU A 156 -4.74 11.47 3.86
CA LEU A 156 -5.99 12.15 4.18
C LEU A 156 -5.73 13.52 4.83
N ALA A 157 -4.78 13.60 5.75
CA ALA A 157 -4.36 14.88 6.33
C ALA A 157 -3.88 15.85 5.26
N SER A 158 -2.99 15.40 4.37
CA SER A 158 -2.47 16.20 3.25
C SER A 158 -3.57 16.61 2.25
N THR A 159 -4.59 15.76 2.08
CA THR A 159 -5.77 16.06 1.25
C THR A 159 -6.60 17.18 1.88
N GLU A 160 -6.83 17.13 3.19
CA GLU A 160 -7.55 18.17 3.93
C GLU A 160 -6.75 19.48 4.01
N GLU A 161 -5.43 19.43 4.14
CA GLU A 161 -4.56 20.61 3.99
C GLU A 161 -4.74 21.28 2.62
N SER A 162 -4.76 20.48 1.55
CA SER A 162 -4.96 20.98 0.18
C SER A 162 -6.35 21.61 -0.03
N ARG A 163 -7.33 21.20 0.77
CA ARG A 163 -8.68 21.78 0.87
C ARG A 163 -8.78 22.98 1.82
N ARG A 164 -7.69 23.33 2.50
CA ARG A 164 -7.66 24.34 3.59
C ARG A 164 -8.57 23.99 4.77
N ASN A 165 -8.87 22.71 4.95
CA ASN A 165 -9.63 22.21 6.08
C ASN A 165 -8.68 21.80 7.21
N TRP A 166 -8.10 22.82 7.84
CA TRP A 166 -7.02 22.70 8.82
C TRP A 166 -7.41 21.85 10.03
N ASP A 167 -8.65 21.97 10.49
CA ASP A 167 -9.14 21.23 11.67
C ASP A 167 -9.27 19.73 11.37
N ALA A 168 -9.74 19.36 10.17
CA ALA A 168 -9.79 17.96 9.75
C ALA A 168 -8.39 17.37 9.55
N ALA A 169 -7.46 18.13 8.96
CA ALA A 169 -6.06 17.72 8.82
C ALA A 169 -5.40 17.47 10.19
N LYS A 170 -5.59 18.41 11.13
CA LYS A 170 -5.09 18.30 12.52
C LYS A 170 -5.55 17.01 13.19
N LYS A 171 -6.84 16.67 13.10
CA LYS A 171 -7.39 15.44 13.69
C LYS A 171 -6.68 14.17 13.19
N GLN A 172 -6.31 14.12 11.91
CA GLN A 172 -5.59 12.96 11.36
C GLN A 172 -4.15 12.90 11.87
N TYR A 173 -3.46 14.04 11.99
CA TYR A 173 -2.12 14.09 12.56
C TYR A 173 -2.10 13.70 14.04
N GLU A 174 -3.05 14.19 14.85
CA GLU A 174 -3.16 13.81 16.25
C GLU A 174 -3.34 12.30 16.43
N SER A 175 -4.15 11.66 15.57
CA SER A 175 -4.31 10.21 15.57
C SER A 175 -3.00 9.48 15.24
N LEU A 176 -2.16 10.02 14.35
CA LEU A 176 -0.84 9.46 14.03
C LEU A 176 0.17 9.65 15.17
N ILE A 177 0.14 10.80 15.84
CA ILE A 177 0.99 11.11 17.00
C ILE A 177 0.69 10.14 18.15
N GLN A 178 -0.61 9.92 18.45
CA GLN A 178 -1.03 8.96 19.47
C GLN A 178 -0.58 7.52 19.15
N ALA A 179 -0.60 7.14 17.86
CA ALA A 179 -0.15 5.83 17.42
C ALA A 179 1.38 5.64 17.44
N GLY A 180 2.14 6.73 17.59
CA GLY A 180 3.60 6.73 17.70
C GLY A 180 4.38 6.19 16.49
N GLY A 181 5.70 6.17 16.67
CA GLY A 181 6.67 5.76 15.66
C GLY A 181 6.90 6.81 14.57
N LEU A 182 7.55 6.41 13.48
CA LEU A 182 7.99 7.31 12.40
C LEU A 182 6.88 8.25 11.88
N PHE A 183 5.66 7.73 11.70
CA PHE A 183 4.51 8.53 11.24
C PHE A 183 4.06 9.57 12.27
N GLY A 184 4.23 9.30 13.57
CA GLY A 184 3.92 10.25 14.64
C GLY A 184 4.92 11.40 14.69
N ASP A 185 6.20 11.12 14.45
CA ASP A 185 7.25 12.15 14.40
C ASP A 185 7.05 13.10 13.19
N GLU A 186 6.75 12.54 12.02
CA GLU A 186 6.41 13.34 10.84
C GLU A 186 5.13 14.14 11.07
N ALA A 187 4.08 13.52 11.64
CA ALA A 187 2.82 14.20 11.94
C ALA A 187 3.02 15.37 12.93
N THR A 188 3.89 15.21 13.94
CA THR A 188 4.25 16.28 14.87
C THR A 188 4.90 17.46 14.15
N THR A 189 5.81 17.17 13.22
CA THR A 189 6.50 18.19 12.43
C THR A 189 5.53 18.94 11.52
N ARG A 190 4.63 18.22 10.84
CA ARG A 190 3.61 18.83 9.97
C ARG A 190 2.59 19.65 10.76
N LEU A 191 2.16 19.17 11.93
CA LEU A 191 1.21 19.89 12.78
C LEU A 191 1.74 21.26 13.21
N LYS A 192 3.02 21.37 13.59
CA LYS A 192 3.65 22.66 13.92
C LYS A 192 3.62 23.61 12.73
N ARG A 193 4.00 23.13 11.54
CA ARG A 193 3.96 23.93 10.31
C ARG A 193 2.53 24.38 9.96
N LEU A 194 1.52 23.56 10.23
CA LEU A 194 0.12 23.89 9.97
C LEU A 194 -0.36 25.07 10.84
N GLU A 195 0.13 25.19 12.08
CA GLU A 195 -0.12 26.34 12.95
C GLU A 195 0.52 27.62 12.38
N ASP A 196 1.74 27.54 11.86
CA ASP A 196 2.43 28.67 11.23
C ASP A 196 1.71 29.15 9.96
N ILE A 197 1.31 28.22 9.07
CA ILE A 197 0.66 28.55 7.78
C ILE A 197 -0.73 29.17 7.99
N ARG A 198 -1.41 28.87 9.10
CA ARG A 198 -2.69 29.48 9.44
C ARG A 198 -2.56 30.99 9.71
N THR A 199 -1.38 31.46 10.11
CA THR A 199 -1.13 32.88 10.31
C THR A 199 -0.73 33.54 8.99
N PRO A 200 -1.51 34.52 8.47
CA PRO A 200 -1.15 35.19 7.23
C PRO A 200 0.18 35.93 7.41
N VAL A 201 1.15 35.64 6.52
CA VAL A 201 2.43 36.35 6.50
C VAL A 201 2.17 37.83 6.21
N SER A 202 2.36 38.66 7.23
CA SER A 202 2.26 40.11 7.08
C SER A 202 3.49 40.62 6.32
N PHE A 203 3.35 40.85 5.02
CA PHE A 203 4.33 41.62 4.28
C PHE A 203 4.29 43.06 4.81
N GLY A 204 5.40 43.55 5.38
CA GLY A 204 5.51 44.95 5.80
C GLY A 204 5.22 45.93 4.64
N PRO A 205 4.98 47.21 4.93
CA PRO A 205 4.70 48.21 3.89
C PRO A 205 5.85 48.20 2.87
N SER A 206 5.50 48.04 1.59
CA SER A 206 6.46 48.03 0.49
C SER A 206 7.35 49.28 0.58
N THR A 207 8.63 49.11 0.86
CA THR A 207 9.60 50.20 0.73
C THR A 207 9.64 50.60 -0.74
N THR A 208 9.22 51.82 -1.02
CA THR A 208 9.21 52.45 -2.35
C THR A 208 10.53 52.15 -3.09
N PRO A 209 10.50 51.68 -4.34
CA PRO A 209 11.71 51.45 -5.13
C PRO A 209 12.53 52.74 -5.23
N PRO A 210 13.87 52.71 -5.10
CA PRO A 210 14.69 53.88 -5.37
C PRO A 210 14.48 54.32 -6.82
N ALA A 211 14.16 55.59 -7.02
CA ALA A 211 13.95 56.18 -8.33
C ALA A 211 15.16 55.91 -9.25
N THR A 212 14.93 55.19 -10.34
CA THR A 212 15.94 54.96 -11.37
C THR A 212 16.15 56.27 -12.12
N THR A 213 17.27 56.95 -11.86
CA THR A 213 17.75 58.09 -12.64
C THR A 213 18.03 57.62 -14.07
N ARG A 214 17.12 57.95 -14.99
CA ARG A 214 17.27 57.68 -16.42
C ARG A 214 18.36 58.60 -16.98
N ALA A 215 19.50 58.03 -17.37
CA ALA A 215 20.55 58.78 -18.05
C ALA A 215 20.06 59.24 -19.44
N THR A 216 20.10 60.54 -19.69
CA THR A 216 19.77 61.18 -20.95
C THR A 216 20.86 60.89 -21.97
N THR A 217 20.59 60.07 -22.98
CA THR A 217 21.52 59.87 -24.10
C THR A 217 21.40 61.06 -25.06
N THR A 218 22.41 61.90 -25.05
CA THR A 218 22.62 63.04 -25.96
C THR A 218 22.80 62.56 -27.40
N THR A 219 22.00 63.12 -28.29
CA THR A 219 22.04 63.02 -29.76
C THR A 219 23.19 63.86 -30.35
N ALA A 220 23.94 63.34 -31.33
CA ALA A 220 24.80 64.10 -32.26
C ALA A 220 25.35 63.19 -33.39
N PRO A 221 25.74 63.72 -34.58
CA PRO A 221 25.10 63.35 -35.84
C PRO A 221 26.00 62.69 -36.91
N ALA A 222 25.36 62.41 -38.06
CA ALA A 222 25.81 61.74 -39.27
C ALA A 222 27.08 62.28 -39.95
N THR A 223 27.79 61.37 -40.66
CA THR A 223 28.69 61.71 -41.76
C THR A 223 28.54 60.69 -42.89
N GLN A 224 28.06 61.15 -44.05
CA GLN A 224 28.14 60.48 -45.35
C GLN A 224 29.58 60.50 -45.89
N GLY A 225 30.00 59.45 -46.60
CA GLY A 225 31.23 59.44 -47.41
C GLY A 225 31.13 58.39 -48.52
N LYS A 226 31.44 58.81 -49.74
CA LYS A 226 31.25 58.14 -51.03
C LYS A 226 32.02 56.83 -51.21
#